data_AF-A0A968X151-F1
#
_entry.id   AF-A0A968X151-F1
#
_cell.length_a   1.000
_cell.length_b   1.000
_cell.length_c   1.000
_cell.angle_alpha   90.00
_cell.angle_beta   90.00
_cell.angle_gamma   90.00
#
_symmetry.space_group_name_H-M   'P 1'
#
loop_
_entity.id
_entity.type
_entity.pdbx_description
1 polymer ?
#
loop_
_entity_poly.entity_id
_entity_poly.type
_entity_poly.pdbx_seq_one_letter_code
_entity_poly.pdbx_strand_id
1 'polypeptide(L)'
;MMLGTMLKITLLNHFTLRHDDGQHEVVIALPSRPAQSLLAYLALHAGKALRREKVAGLFWPETTEQKARAALRHALWCLRKTLNQAGVNGNALLPEDPLHVFCNPNAGVWVDVRELLRPAHADTPLETLMAQLRCTASSCRASTACGTSGRRTGASQSSAITW
;
A
#
# COMPACT_ATOMS: atom_id res chain seq x y z
N MET A 1 11.60 4.00 -21.49
CA MET A 1 10.74 4.73 -20.52
C MET A 1 9.59 3.79 -20.16
N MET A 2 9.74 2.97 -19.11
CA MET A 2 8.68 2.07 -18.67
C MET A 2 7.67 2.91 -17.89
N LEU A 3 6.49 3.16 -18.46
CA LEU A 3 5.36 3.71 -17.73
C LEU A 3 5.14 2.83 -16.51
N GLY A 4 5.24 3.41 -15.31
CA GLY A 4 5.25 2.67 -14.06
C GLY A 4 3.90 1.96 -13.86
N THR A 5 3.91 0.64 -13.91
CA THR A 5 2.77 -0.19 -13.50
C THR A 5 2.51 0.01 -12.01
N MET A 6 1.30 0.42 -11.64
CA MET A 6 0.92 0.69 -10.25
C MET A 6 -0.31 -0.10 -9.86
N LEU A 7 -0.23 -0.77 -8.71
CA LEU A 7 -1.34 -1.53 -8.12
C LEU A 7 -1.95 -0.70 -6.99
N LYS A 8 -3.21 -0.28 -7.13
CA LYS A 8 -3.96 0.49 -6.13
C LYS A 8 -4.91 -0.42 -5.36
N ILE A 9 -4.82 -0.36 -4.03
CA ILE A 9 -5.67 -1.13 -3.11
C ILE A 9 -6.43 -0.13 -2.23
N THR A 10 -7.75 -0.16 -2.31
CA THR A 10 -8.65 0.66 -1.48
C THR A 10 -9.30 -0.23 -0.43
N LEU A 11 -9.19 0.15 0.84
CA LEU A 11 -9.72 -0.55 2.01
C LEU A 11 -10.73 0.28 2.81
N LEU A 12 -10.70 1.62 2.69
CA LEU A 12 -11.49 2.55 3.51
C LEU A 12 -12.99 2.67 3.12
N ASN A 13 -13.47 1.85 2.19
CA ASN A 13 -14.90 1.82 1.83
C ASN A 13 -15.33 0.38 1.49
N HIS A 14 -15.11 -0.02 0.23
CA HIS A 14 -15.21 -1.40 -0.23
C HIS A 14 -13.84 -1.84 -0.74
N PHE A 15 -13.52 -3.13 -0.58
CA PHE A 15 -12.27 -3.67 -1.08
C PHE A 15 -12.25 -3.57 -2.61
N THR A 16 -11.32 -2.75 -3.13
CA THR A 16 -11.12 -2.61 -4.58
C THR A 16 -9.65 -2.74 -4.91
N LEU A 17 -9.36 -3.56 -5.91
CA LEU A 17 -8.03 -3.77 -6.46
C LEU A 17 -8.02 -3.24 -7.89
N ARG A 18 -7.13 -2.30 -8.18
CA ARG A 18 -7.01 -1.69 -9.52
C ARG A 18 -5.56 -1.78 -9.99
N HIS A 19 -5.37 -2.13 -11.25
CA HIS A 19 -4.06 -2.08 -11.89
C HIS A 19 -4.06 -0.98 -12.94
N ASP A 20 -3.04 -0.13 -12.88
CA ASP A 20 -2.81 1.00 -13.78
C ASP A 20 -1.47 0.77 -14.47
N ASP A 21 -1.49 0.44 -15.77
CA ASP A 21 -0.28 0.25 -16.58
C ASP A 21 0.20 1.55 -17.26
N GLY A 22 -0.43 2.68 -16.94
CA GLY A 22 -0.19 3.98 -17.54
C GLY A 22 -0.97 4.24 -18.83
N GLN A 23 -1.60 3.22 -19.42
CA GLN A 23 -2.47 3.30 -20.61
C GLN A 23 -3.92 2.96 -20.26
N HIS A 24 -4.13 1.94 -19.43
CA HIS A 24 -5.43 1.42 -19.02
C HIS A 24 -5.46 1.19 -17.51
N GLU A 25 -6.61 1.50 -16.91
CA GLU A 25 -6.91 1.17 -15.51
C GLU A 25 -7.96 0.06 -15.46
N VAL A 26 -7.58 -1.11 -14.96
CA VAL A 26 -8.42 -2.30 -14.90
C VAL A 26 -8.75 -2.63 -13.45
N VAL A 27 -10.03 -2.89 -13.18
CA VAL A 27 -10.49 -3.38 -11.87
C VAL A 27 -10.31 -4.89 -11.82
N ILE A 28 -9.60 -5.37 -10.81
CA ILE A 28 -9.32 -6.79 -10.60
C ILE A 28 -10.29 -7.33 -9.56
N ALA A 29 -11.22 -8.19 -10.00
CA ALA A 29 -12.15 -8.85 -9.10
C ALA A 29 -11.49 -10.08 -8.44
N LEU A 30 -11.32 -10.04 -7.12
CA LEU A 30 -10.91 -11.20 -6.35
C LEU A 30 -12.14 -11.98 -5.87
N PRO A 31 -12.30 -13.27 -6.25
CA PRO A 31 -13.52 -14.03 -5.98
C PRO A 31 -13.68 -14.45 -4.51
N SER A 32 -12.60 -14.41 -3.71
CA SER A 32 -12.58 -14.94 -2.35
C SER A 32 -12.35 -13.84 -1.32
N ARG A 33 -13.26 -13.70 -0.34
CA ARG A 33 -13.12 -12.76 0.80
C ARG A 33 -11.81 -12.99 1.59
N PRO A 34 -11.41 -14.25 1.90
CA PRO A 34 -10.10 -14.52 2.46
C PRO A 34 -8.93 -14.03 1.60
N ALA A 35 -9.03 -14.16 0.27
CA ALA A 35 -7.97 -13.68 -0.64
C ALA A 35 -7.86 -12.15 -0.63
N GLN A 36 -8.99 -11.43 -0.62
CA GLN A 36 -9.04 -9.97 -0.51
C GLN A 36 -8.39 -9.49 0.80
N SER A 37 -8.80 -10.09 1.92
CA SER A 37 -8.29 -9.75 3.25
C SER A 37 -6.80 -10.08 3.41
N LEU A 38 -6.37 -11.21 2.84
CA LEU A 38 -4.96 -11.60 2.78
C LEU A 38 -4.13 -10.59 1.98
N LEU A 39 -4.59 -10.20 0.79
CA LEU A 39 -3.87 -9.22 -0.02
C LEU A 39 -3.76 -7.87 0.68
N ALA A 40 -4.85 -7.40 1.30
CA ALA A 40 -4.87 -6.17 2.10
C ALA A 40 -3.82 -6.21 3.22
N TYR A 41 -3.79 -7.30 3.98
CA TYR A 41 -2.84 -7.50 5.08
C TYR A 41 -1.39 -7.55 4.60
N LEU A 42 -1.12 -8.25 3.50
CA LEU A 42 0.22 -8.31 2.91
C LEU A 42 0.67 -6.95 2.37
N ALA A 43 -0.23 -6.18 1.77
CA ALA A 43 0.08 -4.84 1.27
C ALA A 43 0.33 -3.82 2.40
N LEU A 44 -0.40 -3.91 3.51
CA LEU A 44 -0.16 -3.13 4.73
C LEU A 44 1.20 -3.45 5.38
N HIS A 45 1.67 -4.68 5.22
CA HIS A 45 2.97 -5.14 5.71
C HIS A 45 4.01 -5.31 4.59
N ALA A 46 3.86 -4.59 3.48
CA ALA A 46 4.81 -4.64 2.37
C ALA A 46 6.26 -4.39 2.85
N GLY A 47 7.19 -5.22 2.37
CA GLY A 47 8.59 -5.20 2.81
C GLY A 47 8.91 -6.01 4.07
N LYS A 48 7.92 -6.58 4.78
CA LYS A 48 8.15 -7.47 5.93
C LYS A 48 7.91 -8.94 5.54
N ALA A 49 8.82 -9.81 5.96
CA ALA A 49 8.63 -11.26 5.87
C ALA A 49 7.71 -11.74 7.00
N LEU A 50 6.55 -12.28 6.66
CA LEU A 50 5.56 -12.80 7.61
C LEU A 50 5.57 -14.33 7.59
N ARG A 51 5.65 -14.98 8.75
CA ARG A 51 5.62 -16.45 8.83
C ARG A 51 4.28 -17.00 8.34
N ARG A 52 4.32 -18.04 7.50
CA ARG A 52 3.12 -18.65 6.89
C ARG A 52 2.18 -19.22 7.94
N GLU A 53 2.71 -19.81 9.01
CA GLU A 53 1.93 -20.40 10.10
C GLU A 53 1.12 -19.32 10.82
N LYS A 54 1.76 -18.19 11.13
CA LYS A 54 1.11 -17.07 11.81
C LYS A 54 0.02 -16.43 10.95
N VAL A 55 0.29 -16.25 9.66
CA VAL A 55 -0.71 -15.71 8.71
C VAL A 55 -1.87 -16.70 8.56
N ALA A 56 -1.59 -17.99 8.42
CA ALA A 56 -2.64 -19.01 8.31
C ALA A 56 -3.55 -19.04 9.54
N GLY A 57 -2.99 -19.00 10.75
CA GLY A 57 -3.77 -18.98 12.00
C GLY A 57 -4.59 -17.69 12.18
N LEU A 58 -4.14 -16.57 11.64
CA LEU A 58 -4.88 -15.30 11.70
C LEU A 58 -6.13 -15.31 10.83
N PHE A 59 -6.03 -15.88 9.62
CA PHE A 59 -7.12 -15.86 8.63
C PHE A 59 -8.09 -17.05 8.75
N TRP A 60 -7.64 -18.19 9.28
CA TRP A 60 -8.45 -19.39 9.43
C TRP A 60 -8.37 -19.99 10.85
N PRO A 61 -8.78 -19.23 11.89
CA PRO A 61 -8.65 -19.65 13.28
C PRO A 61 -9.47 -20.91 13.63
N GLU A 62 -10.62 -21.09 12.98
CA GLU A 62 -11.56 -22.19 13.24
C GLU A 62 -11.14 -23.55 12.62
N THR A 63 -9.96 -23.63 12.02
CA THR A 63 -9.50 -24.85 11.32
C THR A 63 -8.19 -25.37 11.89
N THR A 64 -7.94 -26.67 11.70
CA THR A 64 -6.65 -27.25 12.08
C THR A 64 -5.51 -26.57 11.32
N GLU A 65 -4.33 -26.50 11.93
CA GLU A 65 -3.15 -25.85 11.35
C GLU A 65 -2.82 -26.37 9.94
N GLN A 66 -2.99 -27.68 9.70
CA GLN A 66 -2.81 -28.29 8.39
C GLN A 66 -3.81 -27.75 7.36
N LYS A 67 -5.09 -27.60 7.73
CA LYS A 67 -6.13 -27.03 6.87
C LYS A 67 -5.91 -25.54 6.63
N ALA A 68 -5.55 -24.78 7.67
CA ALA A 68 -5.24 -23.36 7.56
C ALA A 68 -4.06 -23.12 6.59
N ARG A 69 -2.98 -23.90 6.68
CA ARG A 69 -1.84 -23.83 5.73
C ARG A 69 -2.23 -24.21 4.31
N ALA A 70 -3.10 -25.22 4.13
CA ALA A 70 -3.61 -25.59 2.81
C ALA A 70 -4.47 -24.47 2.21
N ALA A 71 -5.36 -23.87 2.99
CA ALA A 71 -6.19 -22.73 2.59
C ALA A 71 -5.33 -21.50 2.23
N LEU A 72 -4.29 -21.20 3.02
CA LEU A 72 -3.33 -20.13 2.72
C LEU A 72 -2.60 -20.37 1.39
N ARG A 73 -2.10 -21.59 1.14
CA ARG A 73 -1.46 -21.94 -0.14
C ARG A 73 -2.42 -21.74 -1.31
N HIS A 74 -3.66 -22.21 -1.17
CA HIS A 74 -4.68 -22.07 -2.20
C HIS A 74 -5.01 -20.58 -2.44
N ALA A 75 -5.19 -19.79 -1.38
CA ALA A 75 -5.46 -18.36 -1.49
C ALA A 75 -4.32 -17.60 -2.20
N LEU A 76 -3.07 -17.88 -1.85
CA LEU A 76 -1.90 -17.29 -2.52
C LEU A 76 -1.80 -17.71 -3.99
N TRP A 77 -2.09 -18.96 -4.31
CA TRP A 77 -2.13 -19.43 -5.69
C TRP A 77 -3.22 -18.73 -6.50
N CYS A 78 -4.43 -18.62 -5.96
CA CYS A 78 -5.52 -17.87 -6.59
C CYS A 78 -5.14 -16.41 -6.81
N LEU A 79 -4.56 -15.75 -5.80
CA LEU A 79 -4.09 -14.36 -5.90
C LEU A 79 -3.09 -14.18 -7.03
N ARG A 80 -2.03 -15.00 -7.07
CA ARG A 80 -1.02 -14.94 -8.14
C ARG A 80 -1.64 -15.14 -9.52
N LYS A 81 -2.55 -16.12 -9.65
CA LYS A 81 -3.24 -16.40 -10.91
C LYS A 81 -4.09 -15.20 -11.36
N THR A 82 -4.90 -14.64 -10.48
CA THR A 82 -5.76 -13.49 -10.80
C THR A 82 -4.95 -12.23 -11.13
N LEU A 83 -3.85 -11.99 -10.42
CA LEU A 83 -2.94 -10.88 -10.72
C LEU A 83 -2.28 -11.04 -12.09
N ASN A 84 -1.76 -12.23 -12.40
CA ASN A 84 -1.16 -12.52 -13.71
C ASN A 84 -2.15 -12.35 -14.86
N GLN A 85 -3.42 -12.75 -14.66
CA GLN A 85 -4.48 -12.55 -15.64
C GLN A 85 -4.80 -11.06 -15.89
N ALA A 86 -4.56 -10.21 -14.91
CA ALA A 86 -4.75 -8.77 -15.00
C ALA A 86 -3.51 -8.00 -15.49
N GLY A 87 -2.47 -8.72 -15.96
CA GLY A 87 -1.22 -8.12 -16.43
C GLY A 87 -0.26 -7.69 -15.33
N VAL A 88 -0.56 -8.01 -14.06
CA VAL A 88 0.35 -7.77 -12.92
C VAL A 88 1.20 -9.02 -12.71
N ASN A 89 2.53 -8.88 -12.65
CA ASN A 89 3.39 -10.01 -12.31
C ASN A 89 3.20 -10.42 -10.84
N GLY A 90 2.32 -11.41 -10.61
CA GLY A 90 1.96 -11.91 -9.29
C GLY A 90 3.14 -12.53 -8.54
N ASN A 91 4.14 -13.08 -9.25
CA ASN A 91 5.36 -13.59 -8.63
C ASN A 91 6.32 -12.47 -8.24
N ALA A 92 6.32 -11.34 -8.94
CA ALA A 92 7.10 -10.17 -8.55
C ALA A 92 6.50 -9.47 -7.32
N LEU A 93 5.16 -9.47 -7.20
CA LEU A 93 4.44 -8.90 -6.08
C LEU A 93 4.47 -9.81 -4.83
N LEU A 94 4.19 -11.10 -5.02
CA LEU A 94 4.06 -12.11 -3.97
C LEU A 94 4.99 -13.29 -4.27
N PRO A 95 6.30 -13.15 -4.05
CA PRO A 95 7.24 -14.19 -4.43
C PRO A 95 7.01 -15.48 -3.66
N GLU A 96 7.51 -16.56 -4.22
CA GLU A 96 7.38 -17.89 -3.64
C GLU A 96 8.45 -18.13 -2.59
N ASP A 97 8.03 -18.26 -1.34
CA ASP A 97 8.88 -18.65 -0.23
C ASP A 97 8.18 -19.73 0.61
N PRO A 98 8.86 -20.84 0.96
CA PRO A 98 8.26 -21.97 1.67
C PRO A 98 7.88 -21.66 3.13
N LEU A 99 8.53 -20.67 3.77
CA LEU A 99 8.41 -20.37 5.20
C LEU A 99 7.74 -19.00 5.46
N HIS A 100 7.89 -18.07 4.52
CA HIS A 100 7.40 -16.71 4.66
C HIS A 100 6.43 -16.33 3.54
N VAL A 101 5.56 -15.37 3.84
CA VAL A 101 4.79 -14.62 2.86
C VAL A 101 5.27 -13.18 2.96
N PHE A 102 5.58 -12.58 1.82
CA PHE A 102 5.97 -11.18 1.77
C PHE A 102 5.36 -10.53 0.53
N CYS A 103 5.07 -9.24 0.66
CA CYS A 103 4.67 -8.39 -0.45
C CYS A 103 5.85 -7.49 -0.81
N ASN A 104 6.27 -7.55 -2.07
CA ASN A 104 7.37 -6.75 -2.57
C ASN A 104 6.98 -5.26 -2.61
N PRO A 105 7.61 -4.38 -1.80
CA PRO A 105 7.26 -2.96 -1.76
C PRO A 105 7.66 -2.23 -3.05
N ASN A 106 8.61 -2.77 -3.82
CA ASN A 106 9.10 -2.17 -5.06
C ASN A 106 8.19 -2.46 -6.26
N ALA A 107 7.15 -3.29 -6.09
CA ALA A 107 6.20 -3.64 -7.15
C ALA A 107 5.15 -2.55 -7.43
N GLY A 108 5.34 -1.32 -6.93
CA GLY A 108 4.44 -0.20 -7.18
C GLY A 108 3.08 -0.35 -6.49
N VAL A 109 3.05 -0.73 -5.22
CA VAL A 109 1.80 -0.93 -4.46
C VAL A 109 1.40 0.33 -3.69
N TRP A 110 0.21 0.83 -3.97
CA TRP A 110 -0.44 1.93 -3.26
C TRP A 110 -1.61 1.40 -2.42
N VAL A 111 -1.70 1.83 -1.16
CA VAL A 111 -2.75 1.44 -0.21
C VAL A 111 -3.28 2.71 0.46
N ASP A 112 -4.58 2.94 0.38
CA ASP A 112 -5.25 4.13 0.93
C ASP A 112 -5.03 4.33 2.45
N VAL A 113 -5.11 3.24 3.22
CA VAL A 113 -4.88 3.26 4.67
C VAL A 113 -3.46 3.69 5.02
N ARG A 114 -2.46 3.39 4.17
CA ARG A 114 -1.07 3.81 4.42
C ARG A 114 -0.90 5.32 4.27
N GLU A 115 -1.72 5.95 3.43
CA GLU A 115 -1.77 7.40 3.30
C GLU A 115 -2.45 8.04 4.52
N LEU A 116 -3.56 7.46 4.98
CA LEU A 116 -4.28 7.92 6.17
C LEU A 116 -3.45 7.80 7.46
N LEU A 117 -2.72 6.69 7.61
CA LEU A 117 -1.87 6.41 8.78
C LEU A 117 -0.49 7.07 8.67
N ARG A 118 -0.18 7.78 7.56
CA ARG A 118 1.00 8.62 7.53
C ARG A 118 0.82 9.65 8.64
N PRO A 119 1.71 9.74 9.63
CA PRO A 119 1.53 10.65 10.75
C PRO A 119 1.46 12.07 10.18
N ALA A 120 0.25 12.61 10.08
CA ALA A 120 0.04 14.02 9.92
C ALA A 120 0.69 14.64 11.16
N HIS A 121 1.65 15.53 10.95
CA HIS A 121 2.26 16.28 12.05
C HIS A 121 1.12 16.83 12.93
N ALA A 122 1.24 16.63 14.25
CA ALA A 122 0.14 16.72 15.22
C ALA A 122 -0.53 18.10 15.38
N ASP A 123 -0.21 19.07 14.52
CA ASP A 123 -0.77 20.43 14.54
C ASP A 123 -1.36 20.84 13.18
N THR A 124 -1.64 19.89 12.28
CA THR A 124 -2.16 20.24 10.95
C THR A 124 -3.68 20.52 11.04
N PRO A 125 -4.17 21.71 10.66
CA PRO A 125 -5.60 22.01 10.64
C PRO A 125 -6.35 21.01 9.76
N LEU A 126 -7.58 20.66 10.13
CA LEU A 126 -8.48 19.75 9.38
C LEU A 126 -8.53 20.10 7.89
N GLU A 127 -8.50 21.39 7.55
CA GLU A 127 -8.47 21.90 6.17
C GLU A 127 -7.27 21.37 5.35
N THR A 128 -6.09 21.27 5.96
CA THR A 128 -4.89 20.74 5.31
C THR A 128 -4.96 19.23 5.13
N LEU A 129 -5.52 18.50 6.10
CA LEU A 129 -5.78 17.07 5.97
C LEU A 129 -6.81 16.81 4.86
N MET A 130 -7.88 17.61 4.78
CA MET A 130 -8.88 17.55 3.72
C MET A 130 -8.32 17.93 2.35
N ALA A 131 -7.35 18.86 2.28
CA ALA A 131 -6.66 19.21 1.05
C ALA A 131 -5.74 18.07 0.56
N GLN A 132 -5.02 17.42 1.48
CA GLN A 132 -4.18 16.25 1.17
C GLN A 132 -5.02 15.06 0.70
N LEU A 133 -6.15 14.77 1.37
CA LEU A 133 -7.08 13.72 0.96
C LEU A 133 -7.70 14.03 -0.41
N ARG A 134 -8.02 15.29 -0.73
CA ARG A 134 -8.51 15.70 -2.05
C ARG A 134 -7.46 15.48 -3.15
N CYS A 135 -6.17 15.73 -2.88
CA CYS A 135 -5.09 15.44 -3.83
C CYS A 135 -4.91 13.93 -4.08
N THR A 136 -5.18 13.08 -3.08
CA THR A 136 -5.03 11.61 -3.23
C THR A 136 -6.10 10.98 -4.12
N ALA A 137 -7.26 11.63 -4.27
CA ALA A 137 -8.35 11.16 -5.11
C ALA A 137 -8.17 11.49 -6.61
N SER A 138 -7.35 12.48 -6.97
CA SER A 138 -7.34 13.08 -8.32
C SER A 138 -6.02 12.96 -9.09
N SER A 139 -5.29 11.84 -8.99
CA SER A 139 -4.02 11.64 -9.73
C SER A 139 -2.88 12.56 -9.26
N CYS A 140 -2.02 12.06 -8.37
CA CYS A 140 -0.65 12.56 -8.24
C CYS A 140 0.31 11.66 -9.01
N ARG A 141 0.25 11.82 -10.35
CA ARG A 141 1.40 11.66 -11.23
C ARG A 141 2.42 12.74 -10.81
N ALA A 142 3.66 12.33 -10.56
CA ALA A 142 4.84 13.16 -10.26
C ALA A 142 4.90 13.87 -8.90
N SER A 143 5.90 13.51 -8.10
CA SER A 143 6.93 14.48 -7.67
C SER A 143 8.10 13.77 -6.99
N THR A 144 9.08 13.42 -7.81
CA THR A 144 10.49 13.55 -7.46
C THR A 144 10.77 15.02 -7.18
N ALA A 145 10.43 15.51 -5.99
CA ALA A 145 10.84 16.83 -5.52
C ALA A 145 10.80 16.83 -3.99
N CYS A 146 11.67 16.01 -3.40
CA CYS A 146 12.21 16.28 -2.07
C CYS A 146 13.03 17.59 -2.20
N GLY A 147 12.35 18.72 -2.05
CA GLY A 147 12.92 20.06 -2.03
C GLY A 147 12.87 20.59 -0.61
N THR A 148 13.91 20.31 0.16
CA THR A 148 14.24 21.00 1.40
C THR A 148 14.49 22.49 1.13
N SER A 149 13.60 23.35 1.58
CA SER A 149 13.89 24.72 2.05
C SER A 149 12.59 25.27 2.65
N GLY A 150 12.49 25.61 3.93
CA GLY A 150 13.34 26.56 4.62
C GLY A 150 12.54 27.85 4.78
N ARG A 151 11.82 28.01 5.90
CA ARG A 151 11.66 29.34 6.51
C ARG A 151 11.24 29.24 7.98
N ARG A 152 12.20 29.58 8.82
CA ARG A 152 12.09 29.86 10.24
C ARG A 152 11.33 31.19 10.40
N THR A 153 10.24 31.18 11.15
CA THR A 153 9.75 32.34 11.91
C THR A 153 10.84 32.71 12.95
N GLY A 154 11.06 33.92 13.44
CA GLY A 154 10.45 35.23 13.36
C GLY A 154 11.07 36.06 14.50
N ALA A 155 11.17 37.38 14.29
CA ALA A 155 11.20 38.46 15.28
C ALA A 155 12.44 38.75 16.18
N SER A 156 12.69 40.07 16.27
CA SER A 156 13.12 40.86 17.45
C SER A 156 14.62 40.87 17.79
N GLN A 157 15.34 41.96 18.07
CA GLN A 157 15.12 43.42 18.22
C GLN A 157 16.52 44.08 18.35
N SER A 158 16.61 45.38 18.06
CA SER A 158 17.50 46.42 18.66
C SER A 158 19.02 46.20 18.81
N SER A 159 19.82 47.08 18.17
CA SER A 159 20.56 48.18 18.85
C SER A 159 21.76 48.72 18.06
N ALA A 160 21.89 50.07 18.08
CA ALA A 160 23.10 50.93 18.00
C ALA A 160 24.04 50.81 16.77
N ILE A 161 24.11 51.78 15.86
CA ILE A 161 24.92 53.03 15.92
C ILE A 161 26.41 52.77 16.18
N THR A 162 27.30 53.15 15.24
CA THR A 162 28.39 54.15 15.38
C THR A 162 29.25 54.16 14.11
N TRP A 163 29.25 55.34 13.46
CA TRP A 163 30.16 55.98 12.48
C TRP A 163 31.06 55.14 11.56
#